data_AF-X1D6F0-F1
#
_entry.id   AF-X1D6F0-F1
#
_cell.length_a   1.000
_cell.length_b   1.000
_cell.length_c   1.000
_cell.angle_alpha   90.00
_cell.angle_beta   90.00
_cell.angle_gamma   90.00
#
_symmetry.space_group_name_H-M   'P 1'
#
loop_
_entity.id
_entity.type
_entity.pdbx_description
1 polymer ?
#
loop_
_entity_poly.entity_id
_entity_poly.type
_entity_poly.pdbx_seq_one_letter_code
_entity_poly.pdbx_strand_id
1 'polypeptide(L)'
;VYAVASYQAGISNLDGLLAKRDNWRIVSEYPNLARVFALNLRMKAFKIFPVWGAAEVYPPDSADLAILWARNENEIKEQSLVPLMKLLPVTAFLIANRESLENKDLSQILSCFSSKLIAKPRLNPAVSYERGRSNPITFPPSGKAKEIKLALPDGHQQPPTAQFLKRVGLNIQGYTEEVLNRRPSSDL
;
A
#
# COMPACT_ATOMS: atom_id res chain seq x y z
N VAL A 1 8.72 -1.56 1.76
CA VAL A 1 7.31 -2.00 1.62
C VAL A 1 6.70 -2.06 3.01
N TYR A 2 5.48 -1.57 3.15
CA TYR A 2 4.78 -1.43 4.42
C TYR A 2 3.41 -2.10 4.33
N ALA A 3 2.96 -2.65 5.45
CA ALA A 3 1.55 -2.95 5.68
C ALA A 3 0.92 -1.73 6.35
N VAL A 4 -0.16 -1.24 5.76
CA VAL A 4 -0.81 0.01 6.16
C VAL A 4 -2.31 -0.18 6.31
N ALA A 5 -2.92 0.60 7.18
CA ALA A 5 -4.37 0.68 7.37
C ALA A 5 -4.83 2.14 7.30
N SER A 6 -6.12 2.39 7.08
CA SER A 6 -6.66 3.74 7.19
C SER A 6 -6.84 4.16 8.65
N TYR A 7 -6.61 5.44 8.96
CA TYR A 7 -6.96 6.03 10.27
C TYR A 7 -8.44 5.80 10.62
N GLN A 8 -9.33 5.79 9.63
CA GLN A 8 -10.77 5.61 9.80
C GLN A 8 -11.16 4.16 10.10
N ALA A 9 -10.28 3.18 9.85
CA ALA A 9 -10.57 1.78 10.15
C ALA A 9 -10.58 1.49 11.67
N GLY A 10 -10.10 2.42 12.49
CA GLY A 10 -9.93 2.23 13.93
C GLY A 10 -8.94 1.09 14.25
N ILE A 11 -8.00 0.85 13.34
CA ILE A 11 -6.90 -0.12 13.47
C ILE A 11 -5.63 0.69 13.70
N SER A 12 -5.22 0.83 14.95
CA SER A 12 -3.98 1.53 15.33
C SER A 12 -2.80 0.59 15.53
N ASN A 13 -3.07 -0.68 15.86
CA ASN A 13 -2.03 -1.65 16.16
C ASN A 13 -2.42 -3.06 15.66
N LEU A 14 -1.41 -3.93 15.57
CA LEU A 14 -1.56 -5.29 15.06
C LEU A 14 -2.31 -6.22 16.03
N ASP A 15 -2.21 -5.98 17.34
CA ASP A 15 -2.89 -6.81 18.34
C ASP A 15 -4.41 -6.55 18.31
N GLY A 16 -4.81 -5.29 18.14
CA GLY A 16 -6.18 -4.88 17.84
C GLY A 16 -6.63 -5.26 16.43
N LEU A 17 -5.70 -5.52 15.50
CA LEU A 17 -5.97 -6.06 14.18
C LEU A 17 -6.50 -7.49 14.29
N LEU A 18 -5.74 -8.40 14.91
CA LEU A 18 -6.11 -9.82 15.00
C LEU A 18 -7.35 -10.08 15.87
N ALA A 19 -7.68 -9.18 16.79
CA ALA A 19 -8.85 -9.30 17.67
C ALA A 19 -10.18 -8.88 17.01
N LYS A 20 -10.15 -8.05 15.95
CA LYS A 20 -11.35 -7.33 15.48
C LYS A 20 -12.14 -8.00 14.36
N ARG A 21 -11.53 -8.84 13.51
CA ARG A 21 -12.20 -9.33 12.27
C ARG A 21 -11.80 -10.73 11.85
N ASP A 22 -12.80 -11.49 11.42
CA ASP A 22 -12.65 -12.84 10.88
C ASP A 22 -12.41 -12.88 9.36
N ASN A 23 -12.65 -11.79 8.61
CA ASN A 23 -12.51 -11.78 7.14
C ASN A 23 -11.80 -10.51 6.64
N TRP A 24 -10.50 -10.63 6.39
CA TRP A 24 -9.62 -9.53 5.96
C TRP A 24 -9.65 -9.32 4.45
N ARG A 25 -9.80 -8.08 4.00
CA ARG A 25 -9.61 -7.68 2.60
C ARG A 25 -8.27 -6.95 2.48
N ILE A 26 -7.31 -7.56 1.80
CA ILE A 26 -5.96 -7.01 1.64
C ILE A 26 -5.79 -6.61 0.19
N VAL A 27 -5.43 -5.36 -0.05
CA VAL A 27 -5.04 -4.87 -1.39
C VAL A 27 -3.53 -4.78 -1.48
N SER A 28 -2.94 -5.21 -2.60
CA SER A 28 -1.49 -5.09 -2.77
C SER A 28 -1.05 -5.12 -4.22
N GLU A 29 0.00 -4.35 -4.52
CA GLU A 29 0.80 -4.50 -5.74
C GLU A 29 1.71 -5.75 -5.68
N TYR A 30 1.84 -6.35 -4.49
CA TYR A 30 2.70 -7.50 -4.22
C TYR A 30 1.88 -8.66 -3.62
N PRO A 31 1.00 -9.33 -4.39
CA PRO A 31 0.08 -10.33 -3.87
C PRO A 31 0.78 -11.50 -3.16
N ASN A 32 1.96 -11.91 -3.62
CA ASN A 32 2.76 -12.96 -2.98
C ASN A 32 3.25 -12.53 -1.60
N LEU A 33 3.73 -11.29 -1.47
CA LEU A 33 4.17 -10.74 -0.19
C LEU A 33 2.97 -10.57 0.76
N ALA A 34 1.83 -10.13 0.24
CA ALA A 34 0.60 -10.01 1.00
C ALA A 34 0.13 -11.36 1.57
N ARG A 35 0.25 -12.42 0.77
CA ARG A 35 -0.05 -13.79 1.21
C ARG A 35 0.87 -14.24 2.32
N VAL A 36 2.19 -14.07 2.15
CA VAL A 36 3.17 -14.43 3.18
C VAL A 36 2.91 -13.67 4.48
N PHE A 37 2.62 -12.36 4.38
CA PHE A 37 2.25 -11.53 5.52
C PHE A 37 1.02 -12.06 6.26
N ALA A 38 -0.08 -12.34 5.55
CA ALA A 38 -1.31 -12.82 6.16
C ALA A 38 -1.15 -14.20 6.84
N LEU A 39 -0.39 -15.11 6.21
CA LEU A 39 -0.10 -16.44 6.76
C LEU A 39 0.80 -16.35 8.01
N ASN A 40 1.82 -15.50 7.99
CA ASN A 40 2.71 -15.33 9.14
C ASN A 40 1.97 -14.75 10.36
N LEU A 41 0.97 -13.91 10.13
CA LEU A 41 0.09 -13.38 11.18
C LEU A 41 -1.05 -14.33 11.57
N ARG A 42 -1.12 -15.52 10.95
CA ARG A 42 -2.17 -16.53 11.20
C ARG A 42 -3.58 -15.93 11.09
N MET A 43 -3.79 -15.07 10.10
CA MET A 43 -5.11 -14.50 9.84
C MET A 43 -6.10 -15.62 9.51
N LYS A 44 -7.21 -15.69 10.25
CA LYS A 44 -8.18 -16.79 10.16
C LYS A 44 -8.84 -16.90 8.79
N ALA A 45 -9.33 -15.79 8.24
CA ALA A 45 -9.76 -15.71 6.85
C ALA A 45 -9.34 -14.37 6.23
N PHE A 46 -8.86 -14.43 5.00
CA PHE A 46 -8.44 -13.26 4.24
C PHE A 46 -8.65 -13.46 2.74
N LYS A 47 -8.83 -12.34 2.04
CA LYS A 47 -8.91 -12.22 0.58
C LYS A 47 -7.87 -11.21 0.14
N ILE A 48 -7.11 -11.54 -0.90
CA ILE A 48 -6.09 -10.67 -1.47
C ILE A 48 -6.60 -10.19 -2.83
N PHE A 49 -6.62 -8.87 -3.01
CA PHE A 49 -6.98 -8.20 -4.25
C PHE A 49 -5.71 -7.58 -4.84
N PRO A 50 -5.19 -8.14 -5.95
CA PRO A 50 -4.05 -7.54 -6.64
C PRO A 50 -4.49 -6.21 -7.29
N VAL A 51 -3.63 -5.20 -7.19
CA VAL A 51 -3.81 -3.90 -7.86
C VAL A 51 -2.53 -3.49 -8.57
N TRP A 52 -2.65 -2.58 -9.53
CA TRP A 52 -1.55 -2.10 -10.37
C TRP A 52 -1.30 -0.61 -10.14
N GLY A 53 -1.16 -0.24 -8.86
CA GLY A 53 -0.95 1.13 -8.40
C GLY A 53 -2.08 1.66 -7.52
N ALA A 54 -1.82 2.80 -6.88
CA ALA A 54 -2.75 3.53 -6.01
C ALA A 54 -3.38 2.66 -4.90
N ALA A 55 -2.65 1.68 -4.36
CA ALA A 55 -3.16 0.78 -3.32
C ALA A 55 -3.64 1.53 -2.05
N GLU A 56 -3.11 2.72 -1.80
CA GLU A 56 -3.43 3.59 -0.66
C GLU A 56 -4.87 4.10 -0.64
N VAL A 57 -5.59 4.08 -1.77
CA VAL A 57 -6.96 4.63 -1.85
C VAL A 57 -8.02 3.64 -1.38
N TYR A 58 -7.71 2.34 -1.34
CA TYR A 58 -8.69 1.29 -1.07
C TYR A 58 -9.12 1.17 0.40
N PRO A 59 -8.23 1.30 1.41
CA PRO A 59 -8.65 1.24 2.81
C PRO A 59 -9.29 2.55 3.28
N PRO A 60 -10.37 2.57 4.08
CA PRO A 60 -11.06 1.43 4.70
C PRO A 60 -12.21 0.88 3.83
N ASP A 61 -12.58 1.57 2.76
CA ASP A 61 -13.87 1.40 2.08
C ASP A 61 -13.96 0.05 1.37
N SER A 62 -12.94 -0.26 0.57
CA SER A 62 -12.89 -1.44 -0.29
C SER A 62 -11.87 -2.48 0.20
N ALA A 63 -10.97 -2.08 1.10
CA ALA A 63 -10.00 -2.96 1.74
C ALA A 63 -9.85 -2.63 3.22
N ASP A 64 -9.35 -3.57 4.00
CA ASP A 64 -9.03 -3.35 5.40
C ASP A 64 -7.54 -3.01 5.57
N LEU A 65 -6.70 -3.56 4.69
CA LEU A 65 -5.26 -3.37 4.65
C LEU A 65 -4.79 -3.11 3.23
N ALA A 66 -3.74 -2.30 3.11
CA ALA A 66 -2.95 -2.21 1.90
C ALA A 66 -1.50 -2.63 2.18
N ILE A 67 -0.88 -3.29 1.21
CA ILE A 67 0.56 -3.57 1.22
C ILE A 67 1.17 -2.88 0.01
N LEU A 68 1.92 -1.82 0.29
CA LEU A 68 2.43 -0.88 -0.69
C LEU A 68 3.87 -0.46 -0.39
N TRP A 69 4.55 0.07 -1.40
CA TRP A 69 5.85 0.69 -1.21
C TRP A 69 5.70 2.16 -0.82
N ALA A 70 6.54 2.61 0.11
CA ALA A 70 6.69 4.01 0.48
C ALA A 70 8.15 4.25 0.84
N ARG A 71 8.64 5.49 0.63
CA ARG A 71 10.00 5.92 0.97
C ARG A 71 10.20 5.96 2.48
N ASN A 72 9.20 6.45 3.21
CA ASN A 72 9.22 6.60 4.65
C ASN A 72 7.79 6.57 5.22
N GLU A 73 7.68 6.54 6.55
CA GLU A 73 6.38 6.55 7.23
C GLU A 73 5.62 7.88 7.10
N ASN A 74 6.31 8.99 6.83
CA ASN A 74 5.65 10.29 6.69
C ASN A 74 4.82 10.35 5.41
N GLU A 75 5.33 9.81 4.30
CA GLU A 75 4.58 9.65 3.04
C GLU A 75 3.28 8.86 3.23
N ILE A 76 3.33 7.80 4.05
CA ILE A 76 2.14 7.01 4.38
C ILE A 76 1.13 7.86 5.19
N LYS A 77 1.62 8.67 6.14
CA LYS A 77 0.76 9.54 6.95
C LYS A 77 0.11 10.65 6.13
N GLU A 78 0.82 11.22 5.17
CA GLU A 78 0.29 12.22 4.22
C GLU A 78 -0.89 11.66 3.41
N GLN A 79 -0.89 10.35 3.14
CA GLN A 79 -1.99 9.64 2.46
C GLN A 79 -3.16 9.29 3.40
N SER A 80 -3.18 9.82 4.63
CA SER A 80 -4.16 9.46 5.66
C SER A 80 -4.16 7.96 5.99
N LEU A 81 -2.99 7.36 6.00
CA LEU A 81 -2.78 5.97 6.38
C LEU A 81 -1.88 5.86 7.62
N VAL A 82 -2.01 4.74 8.32
CA VAL A 82 -1.22 4.36 9.47
C VAL A 82 -0.24 3.26 9.03
N PRO A 83 1.08 3.47 9.12
CA PRO A 83 2.04 2.40 8.95
C PRO A 83 1.92 1.44 10.15
N LEU A 84 1.43 0.23 9.89
CA LEU A 84 1.33 -0.80 10.93
C LEU A 84 2.65 -1.55 11.10
N MET A 85 3.34 -1.79 9.98
CA MET A 85 4.53 -2.62 9.96
C MET A 85 5.36 -2.39 8.69
N LYS A 86 6.68 -2.37 8.85
CA LYS A 86 7.62 -2.43 7.72
C LYS A 86 7.88 -3.89 7.36
N LEU A 87 7.52 -4.30 6.15
CA LEU A 87 7.65 -5.70 5.72
C LEU A 87 9.03 -6.03 5.19
N LEU A 88 9.58 -5.13 4.36
CA LEU A 88 10.94 -5.27 3.84
C LEU A 88 11.56 -3.91 3.52
N PRO A 89 12.88 -3.75 3.74
CA PRO A 89 13.64 -2.67 3.13
C PRO A 89 13.69 -2.88 1.61
N VAL A 90 13.57 -1.80 0.84
CA VAL A 90 13.70 -1.85 -0.62
C VAL A 90 15.01 -1.20 -1.02
N THR A 91 15.86 -2.01 -1.64
CA THR A 91 17.15 -1.61 -2.20
C THR A 91 17.34 -2.31 -3.54
N ALA A 92 18.16 -1.74 -4.41
CA ALA A 92 18.55 -2.39 -5.65
C ALA A 92 19.51 -3.56 -5.34
N PHE A 93 19.29 -4.71 -5.98
CA PHE A 93 20.15 -5.88 -5.91
C PHE A 93 20.55 -6.29 -7.32
N LEU A 94 21.81 -6.72 -7.48
CA LEU A 94 22.25 -7.43 -8.67
C LEU A 94 21.94 -8.92 -8.48
N ILE A 95 21.09 -9.47 -9.35
CA ILE A 95 20.70 -10.88 -9.33
C ILE A 95 21.27 -11.53 -10.58
N ALA A 96 22.00 -12.63 -10.40
CA ALA A 96 22.55 -13.43 -11.49
C ALA A 96 21.96 -14.84 -11.44
N ASN A 97 21.71 -15.41 -12.61
CA ASN A 97 21.39 -16.83 -12.73
C ASN A 97 22.65 -17.65 -12.38
N ARG A 98 22.50 -18.63 -11.48
CA ARG A 98 23.60 -19.45 -10.96
C ARG A 98 24.36 -20.15 -12.09
N GLU A 99 23.65 -20.87 -12.94
CA GLU A 99 24.25 -21.67 -14.02
C GLU A 99 24.98 -20.79 -15.04
N SER A 100 24.42 -19.64 -15.40
CA SER A 100 25.07 -18.70 -16.32
C SER A 100 26.32 -18.06 -15.70
N LEU A 101 26.31 -17.82 -14.38
CA LEU A 101 27.47 -17.28 -13.68
C LEU A 101 28.62 -18.29 -13.56
N GLU A 102 28.29 -19.58 -13.45
CA GLU A 102 29.27 -20.67 -13.39
C GLU A 102 29.84 -21.02 -14.77
N ASN A 103 29.01 -21.00 -15.81
CA ASN A 103 29.37 -21.55 -17.12
C ASN A 103 29.77 -20.51 -18.19
N LYS A 104 29.58 -19.20 -17.94
CA LYS A 104 29.89 -18.15 -18.92
C LYS A 104 30.89 -17.15 -18.35
N ASP A 105 31.77 -16.64 -19.23
CA ASP A 105 32.59 -15.49 -18.88
C ASP A 105 31.71 -14.22 -18.86
N LEU A 106 31.38 -13.76 -17.66
CA LEU A 106 30.65 -12.52 -17.40
C LEU A 106 31.56 -11.42 -16.81
N SER A 107 32.88 -11.62 -16.84
CA SER A 107 33.87 -10.72 -16.23
C SER A 107 33.71 -9.28 -16.71
N GLN A 108 33.47 -9.07 -18.01
CA GLN A 108 33.26 -7.74 -18.58
C GLN A 108 32.09 -7.00 -17.92
N ILE A 109 30.94 -7.66 -17.78
CA ILE A 109 29.74 -7.08 -17.16
C ILE A 109 29.96 -6.85 -15.66
N LEU A 110 30.53 -7.83 -14.96
CA LEU A 110 30.79 -7.73 -13.52
C LEU A 110 31.81 -6.62 -13.21
N SER A 111 32.77 -6.39 -14.11
CA SER A 111 33.76 -5.31 -13.97
C SER A 111 33.12 -3.93 -13.93
N CYS A 112 31.99 -3.71 -14.63
CA CYS A 112 31.24 -2.45 -14.59
C CYS A 112 30.63 -2.15 -13.20
N PHE A 113 30.42 -3.18 -12.38
CA PHE A 113 29.81 -3.06 -11.05
C PHE A 113 30.82 -3.26 -9.91
N SER A 114 32.04 -3.72 -10.18
CA SER A 114 33.03 -4.12 -9.16
C SER A 114 33.32 -3.03 -8.14
N SER A 115 33.40 -1.78 -8.55
CA SER A 115 33.62 -0.62 -7.66
C SER A 115 32.39 -0.23 -6.83
N LYS A 116 31.19 -0.69 -7.22
CA LYS A 116 29.90 -0.35 -6.60
C LYS A 116 29.30 -1.50 -5.77
N LEU A 117 29.81 -2.72 -5.93
CA LEU A 117 29.39 -3.89 -5.16
C LEU A 117 29.97 -3.81 -3.74
N ILE A 118 29.29 -3.06 -2.89
CA ILE A 118 29.59 -3.06 -1.46
C ILE A 118 29.06 -4.36 -0.87
N ALA A 119 29.96 -5.20 -0.35
CA ALA A 119 29.59 -6.37 0.45
C ALA A 119 28.96 -5.90 1.76
N LYS A 120 27.66 -5.58 1.73
CA LYS A 120 26.89 -5.37 2.96
C LYS A 120 26.61 -6.72 3.61
N PRO A 121 26.53 -6.77 4.95
CA PRO A 121 26.09 -7.97 5.66
C PRO A 121 24.76 -8.43 5.06
N ARG A 122 24.59 -9.75 4.92
CA ARG A 122 23.34 -10.35 4.43
C ARG A 122 22.18 -9.77 5.24
N LEU A 123 21.43 -8.84 4.63
CA LEU A 123 20.08 -8.55 5.09
C LEU A 123 19.33 -9.84 4.80
N ASN A 124 19.08 -10.64 5.84
CA ASN A 124 18.10 -11.70 5.72
C ASN A 124 16.81 -11.00 5.23
N PRO A 125 16.27 -11.32 4.05
CA PRO A 125 14.98 -10.79 3.59
C PRO A 125 13.82 -11.36 4.41
N ALA A 126 14.12 -11.90 5.60
CA ALA A 126 13.13 -12.22 6.60
C ALA A 126 12.38 -10.92 6.92
N VAL A 127 11.06 -11.00 6.84
CA VAL A 127 10.16 -9.93 7.23
C VAL A 127 10.56 -9.50 8.65
N SER A 128 11.20 -8.35 8.78
CA SER A 128 11.61 -7.82 10.08
C SER A 128 10.41 -7.08 10.66
N TYR A 129 9.74 -7.70 11.63
CA TYR A 129 8.58 -7.16 12.31
C TYR A 129 8.98 -6.02 13.27
N GLU A 130 9.40 -4.88 12.74
CA GLU A 130 9.63 -3.67 13.53
C GLU A 130 8.26 -3.08 13.90
N ARG A 131 7.91 -3.16 15.19
CA ARG A 131 6.61 -2.74 15.72
C ARG A 131 6.56 -1.22 15.82
N GLY A 132 5.84 -0.58 14.89
CA GLY A 132 5.51 0.84 15.01
C GLY A 132 4.62 1.06 16.24
N ARG A 133 5.08 1.86 17.21
CA ARG A 133 4.22 2.34 18.30
C ARG A 133 3.37 3.48 17.76
N SER A 134 2.06 3.26 17.65
CA SER A 134 1.10 4.35 17.43
C SER A 134 0.06 4.35 18.56
N ASN A 135 -0.31 5.55 19.01
CA ASN A 135 -1.33 5.71 20.04
C ASN A 135 -2.71 5.34 19.46
N PRO A 136 -3.55 4.61 20.19
CA PRO A 136 -4.89 4.25 19.72
C PRO A 136 -5.76 5.51 19.64
N ILE A 137 -6.10 5.93 18.42
CA ILE A 137 -7.18 6.89 18.21
C ILE A 137 -8.42 6.10 17.82
N THR A 138 -9.44 6.16 18.68
CA THR A 138 -10.71 5.45 18.48
C THR A 138 -11.66 6.38 17.75
N PHE A 139 -12.04 6.02 16.53
CA PHE A 139 -13.15 6.67 15.82
C PHE A 139 -14.36 5.72 15.77
N PRO A 140 -15.59 6.26 15.77
CA PRO A 140 -16.79 5.44 15.73
C PRO A 140 -16.84 4.65 14.42
N PRO A 141 -17.37 3.42 14.43
CA PRO A 141 -17.65 2.71 13.18
C PRO A 141 -18.68 3.53 12.38
N SER A 142 -18.30 4.02 11.20
CA SER A 142 -19.27 4.60 10.27
C SER A 142 -20.29 3.51 9.90
N GLY A 143 -21.52 3.69 10.36
CA GLY A 143 -22.61 2.75 10.19
C GLY A 143 -23.20 2.86 8.78
N LYS A 144 -23.19 1.72 8.08
CA LYS A 144 -23.99 1.31 6.91
C LYS A 144 -25.11 2.27 6.46
N ALA A 145 -24.78 3.41 5.86
CA ALA A 145 -25.68 4.03 4.89
C ALA A 145 -25.60 3.25 3.57
N LYS A 146 -26.64 3.32 2.73
CA LYS A 146 -26.57 2.79 1.35
C LYS A 146 -25.70 3.76 0.54
N GLU A 147 -24.40 3.63 0.68
CA GLU A 147 -23.41 4.46 0.02
C GLU A 147 -23.22 4.02 -1.44
N ILE A 148 -23.25 4.99 -2.36
CA ILE A 148 -22.83 4.78 -3.75
C ILE A 148 -21.34 5.06 -3.82
N LYS A 149 -20.56 4.09 -4.27
CA LYS A 149 -19.14 4.27 -4.53
C LYS A 149 -18.94 4.72 -5.97
N LEU A 150 -18.43 5.93 -6.15
CA LEU A 150 -18.09 6.48 -7.46
C LEU A 150 -16.58 6.52 -7.62
N ALA A 151 -16.06 5.80 -8.62
CA ALA A 151 -14.65 5.89 -9.00
C ALA A 151 -14.47 7.10 -9.94
N LEU A 152 -13.55 8.00 -9.60
CA LEU A 152 -13.23 9.16 -10.42
C LEU A 152 -11.92 8.91 -11.17
N PRO A 153 -11.89 9.17 -12.49
CA PRO A 153 -10.68 9.01 -13.28
C PRO A 153 -9.66 10.10 -12.94
N ASP A 154 -8.37 9.78 -13.04
CA ASP A 154 -7.28 10.73 -12.90
C ASP A 154 -6.60 11.02 -14.27
N GLY A 155 -5.56 11.86 -14.24
CA GLY A 155 -4.74 12.12 -15.42
C GLY A 155 -5.50 12.80 -16.57
N HIS A 156 -5.34 12.30 -17.79
CA HIS A 156 -5.93 12.93 -18.98
C HIS A 156 -7.47 12.98 -18.97
N GLN A 157 -8.11 12.08 -18.23
CA GLN A 157 -9.57 12.02 -18.13
C GLN A 157 -10.13 12.85 -16.96
N GLN A 158 -9.28 13.41 -16.11
CA GLN A 158 -9.72 14.21 -14.97
C GLN A 158 -10.40 15.53 -15.39
N PRO A 159 -9.80 16.41 -16.21
CA PRO A 159 -10.44 17.67 -16.59
C PRO A 159 -11.83 17.51 -17.24
N PRO A 160 -12.03 16.66 -18.27
CA PRO A 160 -13.35 16.51 -18.87
C PRO A 160 -14.38 15.93 -17.89
N THR A 161 -13.95 15.05 -16.98
CA THR A 161 -14.84 14.47 -15.96
C THR A 161 -15.22 15.50 -14.90
N ALA A 162 -14.27 16.30 -14.42
CA ALA A 162 -14.54 17.38 -13.46
C ALA A 162 -15.53 18.41 -14.04
N GLN A 163 -15.37 18.78 -15.31
CA GLN A 163 -16.30 19.66 -16.01
C GLN A 163 -17.69 19.05 -16.14
N PHE A 164 -17.78 17.76 -16.49
CA PHE A 164 -19.04 17.04 -16.57
C PHE A 164 -19.78 17.01 -15.23
N LEU A 165 -19.09 16.62 -14.15
CA LEU A 165 -19.65 16.57 -12.80
C LEU A 165 -20.19 17.92 -12.33
N LYS A 166 -19.42 18.99 -12.58
CA LYS A 166 -19.86 20.36 -12.29
C LYS A 166 -21.12 20.76 -13.06
N ARG A 167 -21.22 20.39 -14.35
CA ARG A 167 -22.41 20.68 -15.19
C ARG A 167 -23.66 19.95 -14.71
N VAL A 168 -23.52 18.73 -14.18
CA VAL A 168 -24.64 17.97 -13.62
C VAL A 168 -24.95 18.34 -12.16
N GLY A 169 -24.26 19.35 -11.60
CA GLY A 169 -24.49 19.83 -10.23
C GLY A 169 -23.87 18.94 -9.14
N LEU A 170 -22.99 17.99 -9.49
CA LEU A 170 -22.26 17.17 -8.53
C LEU A 170 -20.95 17.86 -8.16
N ASN A 171 -20.93 18.52 -7.00
CA ASN A 171 -19.73 19.16 -6.51
C ASN A 171 -18.89 18.16 -5.69
N ILE A 172 -17.64 17.96 -6.11
CA ILE A 172 -16.71 17.03 -5.47
C ILE A 172 -15.50 17.83 -4.99
N GLN A 173 -15.43 18.04 -3.68
CA GLN A 173 -14.35 18.77 -3.04
C GLN A 173 -13.02 18.02 -3.20
N GLY A 174 -12.02 18.73 -3.68
CA GLY A 174 -10.70 18.15 -3.97
C GLY A 174 -10.62 17.41 -5.30
N TYR A 175 -11.63 17.48 -6.17
CA TYR A 175 -11.55 16.96 -7.54
C TYR A 175 -11.93 18.06 -8.55
N THR A 176 -10.91 18.72 -9.09
CA THR A 176 -11.08 19.78 -10.10
C THR A 176 -10.24 19.47 -11.34
N GLU A 177 -10.23 20.37 -12.33
CA GLU A 177 -9.41 20.21 -13.54
C GLU A 177 -7.90 20.18 -13.22
N GLU A 178 -7.48 20.84 -12.14
CA GLU A 178 -6.07 21.03 -11.77
C GLU A 178 -5.69 20.32 -10.46
N VAL A 179 -6.66 20.11 -9.56
CA VAL A 179 -6.44 19.54 -8.24
C VAL A 179 -7.01 18.14 -8.17
N LEU A 180 -6.15 17.18 -7.80
CA LEU A 180 -6.53 15.80 -7.54
C LEU A 180 -6.23 15.42 -6.10
N ASN A 181 -7.28 15.35 -5.29
CA ASN A 181 -7.27 14.62 -4.04
C ASN A 181 -7.69 13.17 -4.33
N ARG A 182 -6.90 12.20 -3.87
CA ARG A 182 -7.21 10.77 -4.02
C ARG A 182 -8.36 10.31 -3.12
N ARG A 183 -8.76 11.14 -2.15
CA ARG A 183 -9.94 10.96 -1.30
C ARG A 183 -10.77 12.24 -1.33
N PRO A 184 -11.41 12.53 -2.46
CA PRO A 184 -12.27 13.69 -2.54
C PRO A 184 -13.52 13.46 -1.69
N SER A 185 -14.09 14.54 -1.15
CA SER A 185 -15.34 14.52 -0.39
C SER A 185 -16.47 15.12 -1.19
N SER A 186 -17.68 14.65 -0.99
CA SER A 186 -18.88 15.28 -1.52
C SER A 186 -19.78 15.69 -0.37
N ASP A 187 -20.56 16.74 -0.59
CA ASP A 187 -21.59 17.26 0.31
C ASP A 187 -22.97 16.61 0.11
N LEU A 188 -23.04 15.60 -0.77
CA LEU A 188 -24.22 14.79 -1.08
C LEU A 188 -24.60 13.79 0.02
#